data_AF-A0A6A4W0W0-F1
#
_entry.id   AF-A0A6A4W0W0-F1
#
_cell.length_a   1.000
_cell.length_b   1.000
_cell.length_c   1.000
_cell.angle_alpha   90.00
_cell.angle_beta   90.00
_cell.angle_gamma   90.00
#
_symmetry.space_group_name_H-M   'P 1'
#
loop_
_entity.id
_entity.type
_entity.pdbx_description
1 polymer ?
#
loop_
_entity_poly.entity_id
_entity_poly.type
_entity_poly.pdbx_seq_one_letter_code
_entity_poly.pdbx_strand_id
1 'polypeptide(L)'
;MGLVQGPIFNMERPLVVSSETSVSYMWEMVLSKETPPVRSQFSVEYRAVDAETRQRFKFDFTVSDYRTLLSVTCRMEPLKGAEFCRSGSICQLHVTVAQEDGTAELRAVMYEVLADQNMWAICGRSSGVLDMGPDTRHVLQLEVMPLTGGFLPLPTVRLSRYIPANKESTEGRALVTGSSLPRLEPFAAGQVYSASRGQQVHVLATSAPGLADRSADVSLS
;
A
#
# COMPACT_ATOMS: atom_id res chain seq x y z
N MET A 1 -12.78 -17.01 19.46
CA MET A 1 -11.55 -16.74 18.71
C MET A 1 -10.84 -18.07 18.53
N GLY A 2 -10.67 -18.52 17.29
CA GLY A 2 -10.01 -19.79 16.98
C GLY A 2 -8.92 -19.51 15.95
N LEU A 3 -7.68 -19.85 16.28
CA LEU A 3 -6.64 -20.01 15.27
C LEU A 3 -6.82 -21.42 14.74
N VAL A 4 -7.16 -21.56 13.45
CA VAL A 4 -7.12 -22.88 12.81
C VAL A 4 -5.65 -23.18 12.57
N GLN A 5 -5.09 -24.05 13.41
CA GLN A 5 -3.76 -24.59 13.21
C GLN A 5 -3.83 -25.65 12.12
N GLY A 6 -3.16 -25.38 11.00
CA GLY A 6 -2.88 -26.40 10.02
C GLY A 6 -1.89 -25.85 9.00
N PRO A 7 -0.76 -26.52 8.74
CA PRO A 7 -0.13 -26.33 7.43
C PRO A 7 -1.20 -26.63 6.36
N ILE A 8 -1.27 -25.81 5.31
CA ILE A 8 -2.14 -26.10 4.14
C ILE A 8 -1.81 -27.49 3.56
N PHE A 9 -0.61 -28.00 3.85
CA PHE A 9 -0.22 -29.38 3.65
C PHE A 9 -0.28 -30.12 4.98
N ASN A 10 -1.31 -30.95 5.18
CA ASN A 10 -1.33 -31.95 6.24
C ASN A 10 -0.07 -32.83 6.14
N MET A 11 1.02 -32.46 6.82
CA MET A 11 2.27 -33.20 6.75
C MET A 11 2.23 -34.31 7.79
N GLU A 12 1.62 -35.44 7.41
CA GLU A 12 1.70 -36.70 8.17
C GLU A 12 3.13 -37.26 8.24
N ARG A 13 4.10 -36.61 7.57
CA ARG A 13 5.52 -37.00 7.54
C ARG A 13 6.44 -35.85 7.95
N PRO A 14 7.55 -36.13 8.67
CA PRO A 14 8.55 -35.14 8.99
C PRO A 14 9.17 -34.55 7.72
N LEU A 15 9.27 -33.21 7.66
CA LEU A 15 9.92 -32.50 6.58
C LEU A 15 11.45 -32.50 6.80
N VAL A 16 12.20 -33.01 5.83
CA VAL A 16 13.67 -32.94 5.85
C VAL A 16 14.09 -31.62 5.21
N VAL A 17 14.85 -30.81 5.94
CA VAL A 17 15.31 -29.48 5.53
C VAL A 17 16.83 -29.49 5.40
N SER A 18 17.34 -28.89 4.33
CA SER A 18 18.79 -28.69 4.09
C SER A 18 19.13 -27.20 4.05
N SER A 19 20.42 -26.85 3.95
CA SER A 19 20.86 -25.46 3.82
C SER A 19 20.29 -24.73 2.60
N GLU A 20 19.84 -25.47 1.57
CA GLU A 20 19.26 -24.92 0.35
C GLU A 20 17.73 -24.82 0.41
N THR A 21 17.12 -25.28 1.51
CA THR A 21 15.67 -25.38 1.64
C THR A 21 15.17 -24.36 2.65
N SER A 22 14.30 -23.45 2.21
CA SER A 22 13.52 -22.59 3.11
C SER A 22 12.11 -23.17 3.28
N VAL A 23 11.63 -23.18 4.52
CA VAL A 23 10.28 -23.63 4.87
C VAL A 23 9.54 -22.46 5.47
N SER A 24 8.34 -22.20 4.95
CA SER A 24 7.45 -21.15 5.45
C SER A 24 6.13 -21.75 5.87
N TYR A 25 5.56 -21.21 6.94
CA TYR A 25 4.24 -21.58 7.45
C TYR A 25 3.30 -20.39 7.26
N MET A 26 2.05 -20.68 6.92
CA MET A 26 1.02 -19.66 6.76
C MET A 26 -0.16 -20.02 7.65
N TRP A 27 -0.70 -19.01 8.32
CA TRP A 27 -1.87 -19.13 9.18
C TRP A 27 -2.89 -18.08 8.82
N GLU A 28 -4.16 -18.42 8.98
CA GLU A 28 -5.26 -17.48 8.88
C GLU A 28 -5.76 -17.15 10.29
N MET A 29 -5.96 -15.85 10.55
CA MET A 29 -6.60 -15.39 11.77
C MET A 29 -7.98 -14.86 11.43
N VAL A 30 -9.02 -15.50 11.96
CA VAL A 30 -10.39 -15.02 11.83
C VAL A 30 -10.65 -13.98 12.92
N LEU A 31 -10.94 -12.74 12.50
CA LEU A 31 -11.06 -11.60 13.40
C LEU A 31 -12.50 -11.42 13.91
N SER A 32 -12.64 -11.10 15.20
CA SER A 32 -13.87 -10.53 15.76
C SER A 32 -13.91 -9.00 15.57
N LYS A 33 -15.07 -8.37 15.81
CA LYS A 33 -15.21 -6.90 15.80
C LYS A 33 -14.23 -6.20 16.74
N GLU A 34 -13.94 -6.82 17.87
CA GLU A 34 -12.87 -6.43 18.77
C GLU A 34 -11.57 -7.13 18.35
N THR A 35 -10.48 -6.38 18.27
CA THR A 35 -9.17 -6.87 17.86
C THR A 35 -8.12 -6.61 18.94
N PRO A 36 -8.22 -7.28 20.10
CA PRO A 36 -7.22 -7.15 21.16
C PRO A 36 -5.87 -7.72 20.68
N PRO A 37 -4.74 -7.27 21.24
CA PRO A 37 -3.45 -7.87 20.97
C PRO A 37 -3.46 -9.38 21.26
N VAL A 38 -3.01 -10.18 20.29
CA VAL A 38 -3.01 -11.64 20.37
C VAL A 38 -1.62 -12.11 20.75
N ARG A 39 -1.45 -12.59 21.99
CA ARG A 39 -0.22 -13.27 22.41
C ARG A 39 -0.20 -14.67 21.81
N SER A 40 0.87 -14.98 21.09
CA SER A 40 1.03 -16.23 20.35
C SER A 40 2.42 -16.81 20.59
N GLN A 41 2.52 -18.14 20.54
CA GLN A 41 3.78 -18.85 20.57
C GLN A 41 3.91 -19.67 19.29
N PHE A 42 4.97 -19.43 18.52
CA PHE A 42 5.39 -20.35 17.49
C PHE A 42 6.29 -21.41 18.12
N SER A 43 6.06 -22.69 17.80
CA SER A 43 6.96 -23.75 18.23
C SER A 43 7.06 -24.85 17.18
N VAL A 44 8.26 -25.39 17.01
CA VAL A 44 8.55 -26.49 16.10
C VAL A 44 9.47 -27.48 16.78
N GLU A 45 9.19 -28.77 16.60
CA GLU A 45 10.12 -29.83 16.97
C GLU A 45 11.00 -30.17 15.78
N TYR A 46 12.29 -30.33 16.03
CA TYR A 46 13.26 -30.72 15.00
C TYR A 46 14.29 -31.68 15.57
N ARG A 47 14.95 -32.41 14.70
CA ARG A 47 16.11 -33.26 15.02
C ARG A 47 17.01 -33.35 13.80
N ALA A 48 18.30 -33.59 14.02
CA ALA A 48 19.17 -34.04 12.94
C ALA A 48 18.70 -35.42 12.46
N VAL A 49 18.92 -35.75 11.18
CA VAL A 49 18.45 -36.99 10.55
C VAL A 49 18.92 -38.23 11.33
N ASP A 50 20.17 -38.19 11.81
CA ASP A 50 20.81 -39.30 12.52
C ASP A 50 20.78 -39.16 14.05
N ALA A 51 20.03 -38.19 14.58
CA ALA A 51 19.93 -37.96 16.02
C ALA A 51 18.62 -38.54 16.59
N GLU A 52 18.72 -39.24 17.71
CA GLU A 52 17.56 -39.72 18.47
C GLU A 52 16.85 -38.60 19.23
N THR A 53 17.61 -37.60 19.70
CA THR A 53 17.06 -36.51 20.53
C THR A 53 16.35 -35.46 19.71
N ARG A 54 15.08 -35.21 20.03
CA ARG A 54 14.32 -34.07 19.50
C ARG A 54 14.62 -32.80 20.29
N GLN A 55 14.76 -31.70 19.56
CA GLN A 55 14.86 -30.35 20.07
C GLN A 55 13.56 -29.61 19.78
N ARG A 56 13.24 -28.60 20.60
CA ARG A 56 12.07 -27.76 20.38
C ARG A 56 12.49 -26.30 20.32
N PHE A 57 12.25 -25.68 19.18
CA PHE A 57 12.34 -24.23 19.06
C PHE A 57 11.03 -23.60 19.51
N LYS A 58 11.12 -22.49 20.22
CA LYS A 58 9.96 -21.69 20.66
C LYS A 58 10.26 -20.22 20.44
N PHE A 59 9.25 -19.49 19.99
CA PHE A 59 9.31 -18.05 19.81
C PHE A 59 7.96 -17.44 20.19
N ASP A 60 7.97 -16.65 21.26
CA ASP A 60 6.80 -15.90 21.72
C ASP A 60 6.72 -14.56 21.00
N PHE A 61 5.53 -14.22 20.52
CA PHE A 61 5.27 -12.95 19.84
C PHE A 61 3.86 -12.44 20.15
N THR A 62 3.64 -11.15 19.91
CA THR A 62 2.31 -10.54 20.03
C THR A 62 1.92 -9.93 18.70
N VAL A 63 0.72 -10.24 18.24
CA VAL A 63 0.13 -9.64 17.04
C VAL A 63 -0.83 -8.54 17.50
N SER A 64 -0.49 -7.28 17.24
CA SER A 64 -1.36 -6.13 17.48
C SER A 64 -1.70 -5.45 16.16
N ASP A 65 -2.72 -4.59 16.16
CA ASP A 65 -3.02 -3.67 15.04
C ASP A 65 -3.22 -4.35 13.68
N TYR A 66 -3.62 -5.62 13.69
CA TYR A 66 -3.74 -6.48 12.51
C TYR A 66 -5.03 -6.24 11.70
N ARG A 67 -5.83 -5.24 12.07
CA ARG A 67 -7.04 -4.85 11.34
C ARG A 67 -6.71 -3.78 10.32
N THR A 68 -7.11 -4.02 9.07
CA THR A 68 -7.14 -2.96 8.06
C THR A 68 -8.16 -1.89 8.45
N LEU A 69 -7.71 -0.65 8.54
CA LEU A 69 -8.53 0.52 8.90
C LEU A 69 -8.89 1.36 7.67
N LEU A 70 -8.02 1.35 6.66
CA LEU A 70 -8.17 2.14 5.45
C LEU A 70 -7.81 1.30 4.22
N SER A 71 -8.55 1.48 3.13
CA SER A 71 -8.18 1.00 1.82
C SER A 71 -7.86 2.16 0.88
N VAL A 72 -6.87 1.95 0.01
CA VAL A 72 -6.45 2.90 -1.01
C VAL A 72 -6.50 2.26 -2.38
N THR A 73 -7.27 2.86 -3.28
CA THR A 73 -7.41 2.43 -4.66
C THR A 73 -6.97 3.54 -5.59
N CYS A 74 -6.01 3.25 -6.45
CA CYS A 74 -5.54 4.16 -7.50
C CYS A 74 -6.06 3.68 -8.85
N ARG A 75 -6.48 4.62 -9.70
CA ARG A 75 -6.86 4.35 -11.09
C ARG A 75 -6.36 5.47 -11.98
N MET A 76 -5.83 5.11 -13.14
CA MET A 76 -5.41 6.08 -14.15
C MET A 76 -6.47 6.20 -15.23
N GLU A 77 -6.76 7.43 -15.64
CA GLU A 77 -7.56 7.74 -16.82
C GLU A 77 -6.80 8.74 -17.70
N PRO A 78 -6.91 8.64 -19.04
CA PRO A 78 -6.51 9.74 -19.91
C PRO A 78 -7.40 10.97 -19.66
N LEU A 79 -6.88 12.16 -19.92
CA LEU A 79 -7.68 13.39 -19.87
C LEU A 79 -8.81 13.36 -20.92
N LYS A 80 -9.89 14.10 -20.65
CA LYS A 80 -11.08 14.15 -21.53
C LYS A 80 -10.68 14.48 -22.96
N GLY A 81 -11.03 13.59 -23.89
CA GLY A 81 -10.72 13.71 -25.32
C GLY A 81 -9.56 12.83 -25.80
N ALA A 82 -8.82 12.18 -24.90
CA ALA A 82 -7.85 11.15 -25.24
C ALA A 82 -8.39 9.74 -24.90
N GLU A 83 -8.17 8.78 -25.79
CA GLU A 83 -8.58 7.38 -25.57
C GLU A 83 -7.58 6.58 -24.72
N PHE A 84 -6.30 6.98 -24.74
CA PHE A 84 -5.21 6.25 -24.09
C PHE A 84 -4.26 7.20 -23.36
N CYS A 85 -3.63 6.70 -22.29
CA CYS A 85 -2.50 7.38 -21.66
C CYS A 85 -1.31 7.36 -22.64
N ARG A 86 -0.67 8.52 -22.84
CA ARG A 86 0.48 8.65 -23.74
C ARG A 86 1.62 9.37 -23.04
N SER A 87 2.84 8.91 -23.28
CA SER A 87 4.06 9.56 -22.80
C SER A 87 4.10 11.03 -23.22
N GLY A 88 4.39 11.92 -22.27
CA GLY A 88 4.41 13.37 -22.44
C GLY A 88 3.04 14.05 -22.40
N SER A 89 1.94 13.30 -22.24
CA SER A 89 0.57 13.85 -22.14
C SER A 89 0.04 13.75 -20.71
N ILE A 90 -0.65 14.77 -20.23
CA ILE A 90 -1.25 14.73 -18.89
C ILE A 90 -2.38 13.68 -18.86
N CYS A 91 -2.43 12.93 -17.76
CA CYS A 91 -3.43 11.93 -17.40
C CYS A 91 -3.99 12.27 -16.01
N GLN A 92 -5.12 11.68 -15.67
CA GLN A 92 -5.78 11.84 -14.38
C GLN A 92 -5.55 10.60 -13.50
N LEU A 93 -4.86 10.78 -12.38
CA LEU A 93 -4.79 9.79 -11.31
C LEU A 93 -5.96 10.02 -10.35
N HIS A 94 -6.85 9.03 -10.27
CA HIS A 94 -7.92 8.97 -9.30
C HIS A 94 -7.45 8.15 -8.10
N VAL A 95 -7.44 8.77 -6.92
CA VAL A 95 -7.11 8.11 -5.66
C VAL A 95 -8.38 8.07 -4.81
N THR A 96 -8.84 6.87 -4.49
CA THR A 96 -9.91 6.65 -3.51
C THR A 96 -9.29 6.19 -2.20
N VAL A 97 -9.57 6.90 -1.12
CA VAL A 97 -9.25 6.47 0.24
C VAL A 97 -10.58 6.17 0.94
N ALA A 98 -10.75 4.94 1.41
CA ALA A 98 -11.95 4.52 2.12
C ALA A 98 -11.60 3.99 3.51
N GLN A 99 -12.44 4.28 4.48
CA GLN A 99 -12.35 3.76 5.83
C GLN A 99 -13.11 2.45 5.93
N GLU A 100 -12.42 1.43 6.44
CA GLU A 100 -12.98 0.10 6.64
C GLU A 100 -13.69 0.05 8.01
N ASP A 101 -14.92 -0.49 7.99
CA ASP A 101 -15.77 -0.79 9.15
C ASP A 101 -16.16 0.36 10.12
N GLY A 102 -15.83 1.63 9.85
CA GLY A 102 -16.28 2.78 10.65
C GLY A 102 -15.85 2.78 12.13
N THR A 103 -15.12 1.75 12.58
CA THR A 103 -14.74 1.54 13.98
C THR A 103 -13.55 2.37 14.43
N ALA A 104 -12.79 2.92 13.48
CA ALA A 104 -11.68 3.80 13.79
C ALA A 104 -12.17 5.26 13.84
N GLU A 105 -12.04 5.94 14.97
CA GLU A 105 -12.32 7.38 15.05
C GLU A 105 -11.18 8.20 14.44
N LEU A 106 -10.86 7.96 13.16
CA LEU A 106 -9.88 8.73 12.42
C LEU A 106 -10.50 10.07 12.06
N ARG A 107 -9.95 11.18 12.56
CA ARG A 107 -10.44 12.53 12.21
C ARG A 107 -9.78 13.10 10.97
N ALA A 108 -8.49 12.82 10.79
CA ALA A 108 -7.75 13.37 9.68
C ALA A 108 -6.59 12.45 9.28
N VAL A 109 -6.38 12.34 7.97
CA VAL A 109 -5.32 11.53 7.38
C VAL A 109 -4.58 12.36 6.34
N MET A 110 -3.25 12.32 6.39
CA MET A 110 -2.43 12.90 5.35
C MET A 110 -2.15 11.84 4.28
N TYR A 111 -2.39 12.20 3.02
CA TYR A 111 -1.95 11.43 1.87
C TYR A 111 -0.70 12.05 1.25
N GLU A 112 0.13 11.20 0.67
CA GLU A 112 1.28 11.56 -0.14
C GLU A 112 1.42 10.59 -1.30
N VAL A 113 1.54 11.14 -2.51
CA VAL A 113 1.72 10.37 -3.74
C VAL A 113 3.21 10.28 -4.04
N LEU A 114 3.71 9.05 -4.03
CA LEU A 114 5.08 8.67 -4.31
C LEU A 114 5.14 8.06 -5.72
N ALA A 115 5.88 8.70 -6.61
CA ALA A 115 6.05 8.24 -7.97
C ALA A 115 7.53 8.15 -8.33
N ASP A 116 7.90 7.16 -9.14
CA ASP A 116 9.23 7.11 -9.76
C ASP A 116 9.34 8.27 -10.76
N GLN A 117 10.25 9.20 -10.48
CA GLN A 117 10.44 10.42 -11.27
C GLN A 117 11.00 10.16 -12.66
N ASN A 118 11.47 8.94 -12.97
CA ASN A 118 11.83 8.54 -14.33
C ASN A 118 10.62 8.06 -15.13
N MET A 119 9.51 7.74 -14.46
CA MET A 119 8.30 7.19 -15.07
C MET A 119 7.14 8.18 -15.08
N TRP A 120 7.03 9.01 -14.05
CA TRP A 120 5.89 9.89 -13.82
C TRP A 120 6.34 11.27 -13.33
N ALA A 121 5.75 12.31 -13.88
CA ALA A 121 5.71 13.64 -13.27
C ALA A 121 4.35 13.87 -12.60
N ILE A 122 4.35 14.40 -11.38
CA ILE A 122 3.13 14.84 -10.70
C ILE A 122 2.94 16.32 -11.02
N CYS A 123 1.85 16.64 -11.72
CA CYS A 123 1.50 17.99 -12.11
C CYS A 123 0.72 18.65 -10.97
N GLY A 124 1.43 19.30 -10.04
CA GLY A 124 0.82 20.05 -8.93
C GLY A 124 1.11 19.45 -7.55
N ARG A 125 0.10 19.46 -6.66
CA ARG A 125 0.28 19.03 -5.27
C ARG A 125 0.32 17.50 -5.19
N SER A 126 1.37 16.95 -4.59
CA SER A 126 1.53 15.50 -4.37
C SER A 126 1.06 15.03 -2.98
N SER A 127 0.66 15.93 -2.09
CA SER A 127 0.24 15.60 -0.74
C SER A 127 -0.83 16.53 -0.21
N GLY A 128 -1.63 16.07 0.75
CA GLY A 128 -2.64 16.87 1.42
C GLY A 128 -3.28 16.15 2.61
N VAL A 129 -4.09 16.88 3.37
CA VAL A 129 -4.84 16.34 4.51
C VAL A 129 -6.30 16.13 4.09
N LEU A 130 -6.82 14.95 4.42
CA LEU A 130 -8.22 14.56 4.27
C LEU A 130 -8.89 14.62 5.64
N ASP A 131 -10.03 15.30 5.71
CA ASP A 131 -10.92 15.26 6.87
C ASP A 131 -11.78 14.00 6.77
N MET A 132 -11.53 13.05 7.67
CA MET A 132 -12.17 11.73 7.69
C MET A 132 -13.43 11.79 8.57
N GLY A 133 -14.30 12.78 8.33
CA GLY A 133 -15.52 13.00 9.13
C GLY A 133 -16.54 11.84 9.05
N PRO A 134 -17.85 12.09 8.94
CA PRO A 134 -18.81 10.99 8.80
C PRO A 134 -18.66 10.22 7.48
N ASP A 135 -17.95 10.80 6.50
CA ASP A 135 -17.72 10.20 5.20
C ASP A 135 -16.65 9.11 5.29
N THR A 136 -17.05 7.88 4.97
CA THR A 136 -16.12 6.74 4.94
C THR A 136 -15.33 6.64 3.65
N ARG A 137 -15.46 7.59 2.71
CA ARG A 137 -14.83 7.51 1.39
C ARG A 137 -14.54 8.88 0.80
N HIS A 138 -13.27 9.10 0.46
CA HIS A 138 -12.77 10.28 -0.23
C HIS A 138 -12.21 9.91 -1.60
N VAL A 139 -12.53 10.73 -2.61
CA VAL A 139 -11.98 10.59 -3.96
C VAL A 139 -11.21 11.86 -4.30
N LEU A 140 -9.97 11.68 -4.73
CA LEU A 140 -9.04 12.74 -5.12
C LEU A 140 -8.67 12.55 -6.58
N GLN A 141 -8.47 13.67 -7.27
CA GLN A 141 -7.99 13.71 -8.65
C GLN A 141 -6.68 14.49 -8.67
N LEU A 142 -5.62 13.84 -9.17
CA LEU A 142 -4.32 14.45 -9.37
C LEU A 142 -3.95 14.38 -10.84
N GLU A 143 -3.37 15.45 -11.37
CA GLU A 143 -2.80 15.45 -12.70
C GLU A 143 -1.41 14.84 -12.66
N VAL A 144 -1.16 13.89 -13.54
CA VAL A 144 0.14 13.21 -13.67
C VAL A 144 0.50 13.06 -15.14
N MET A 145 1.78 13.04 -15.47
CA MET A 145 2.26 12.85 -16.83
C MET A 145 3.22 11.67 -16.85
N PRO A 146 2.95 10.61 -17.64
CA PRO A 146 3.94 9.56 -17.83
C PRO A 146 5.08 10.09 -18.71
N LEU A 147 6.31 9.81 -18.31
CA LEU A 147 7.53 10.30 -18.96
C LEU A 147 8.09 9.30 -19.98
N THR A 148 7.63 8.06 -19.95
CA THR A 148 7.98 7.02 -20.91
C THR A 148 6.75 6.20 -21.30
N GLY A 149 6.83 5.48 -22.42
CA GLY A 149 5.85 4.46 -22.81
C GLY A 149 6.14 3.11 -22.14
N GLY A 150 5.18 2.18 -22.24
CA GLY A 150 5.26 0.82 -21.71
C GLY A 150 4.26 0.55 -20.60
N PHE A 151 4.50 -0.50 -19.80
CA PHE A 151 3.67 -0.83 -18.65
C PHE A 151 4.25 -0.20 -17.39
N LEU A 152 3.70 0.95 -17.02
CA LEU A 152 4.16 1.70 -15.87
C LEU A 152 3.42 1.28 -14.60
N PRO A 153 4.11 1.02 -13.47
CA PRO A 153 3.43 0.85 -12.18
C PRO A 153 2.69 2.13 -11.82
N LEU A 154 1.50 1.99 -11.22
CA LEU A 154 0.77 3.14 -10.69
C LEU A 154 1.58 3.86 -9.61
N PRO A 155 1.50 5.20 -9.51
CA PRO A 155 2.01 5.93 -8.37
C PRO A 155 1.48 5.36 -7.05
N THR A 156 2.38 5.18 -6.08
CA THR A 156 2.03 4.66 -4.76
C THR A 156 1.49 5.78 -3.89
N VAL A 157 0.46 5.52 -3.10
CA VAL A 157 -0.08 6.50 -2.14
C VAL A 157 0.24 6.03 -0.73
N ARG A 158 0.95 6.87 0.01
CA ARG A 158 1.27 6.69 1.42
C ARG A 158 0.27 7.47 2.26
N LEU A 159 -0.25 6.84 3.31
CA LEU A 159 -1.11 7.49 4.29
C LEU A 159 -0.41 7.57 5.65
N SER A 160 -0.67 8.66 6.37
CA SER A 160 -0.25 8.86 7.77
C SER A 160 -1.40 9.47 8.57
N ARG A 161 -1.53 9.14 9.85
CA ARG A 161 -2.45 9.87 10.74
C ARG A 161 -2.00 11.31 10.86
N TYR A 162 -2.92 12.23 10.66
CA TYR A 162 -2.67 13.65 10.81
C TYR A 162 -3.13 14.11 12.20
N ILE A 163 -2.23 14.70 12.96
CA ILE A 163 -2.50 15.21 14.30
C ILE A 163 -2.30 16.72 14.26
N PRO A 164 -3.37 17.51 14.33
CA PRO A 164 -3.28 18.97 14.31
C PRO A 164 -2.43 19.52 15.44
N ALA A 165 -1.86 20.71 15.25
CA ALA A 165 -1.22 21.46 16.32
C ALA A 165 -2.26 21.83 17.41
N ASN A 166 -1.92 21.62 18.68
CA ASN A 166 -2.71 22.12 19.80
C ASN A 166 -2.67 23.66 19.81
N LYS A 167 -3.83 24.31 19.79
CA LYS A 167 -3.96 25.78 19.88
C LYS A 167 -4.24 26.26 21.31
N GLU A 168 -3.72 25.57 22.34
CA GLU A 168 -3.90 25.98 23.74
C GLU A 168 -2.58 26.49 24.35
N SER A 169 -2.44 27.83 24.38
CA SER A 169 -2.13 28.62 25.59
C SER A 169 -1.73 30.06 25.20
N THR A 170 -2.72 30.96 25.18
CA THR A 170 -2.47 32.33 25.59
C THR A 170 -2.59 32.36 27.12
N GLU A 171 -1.64 33.04 27.75
CA GLU A 171 -1.54 33.38 29.17
C GLU A 171 -0.85 32.38 30.10
N GLY A 172 0.45 32.64 30.36
CA GLY A 172 1.03 32.45 31.68
C GLY A 172 2.04 31.31 31.85
N ARG A 173 3.32 31.60 31.54
CA ARG A 173 4.54 30.95 32.08
C ARG A 173 4.65 29.42 31.93
N ALA A 174 5.47 28.96 30.96
CA ALA A 174 6.48 27.91 31.20
C ALA A 174 7.42 27.75 30.00
N LEU A 175 8.70 27.58 30.30
CA LEU A 175 9.73 27.05 29.40
C LEU A 175 9.46 25.55 29.12
N VAL A 176 10.11 25.03 28.07
CA VAL A 176 10.42 23.62 27.75
C VAL A 176 9.53 22.94 26.69
N THR A 177 10.00 23.02 25.44
CA THR A 177 9.91 22.02 24.36
C THR A 177 8.61 21.17 24.25
N GLY A 178 7.61 21.66 23.52
CA GLY A 178 6.48 20.86 23.05
C GLY A 178 5.94 21.44 21.74
N SER A 179 6.02 20.69 20.64
CA SER A 179 5.86 21.21 19.28
C SER A 179 4.48 21.83 19.03
N SER A 180 4.45 23.13 18.69
CA SER A 180 3.28 23.84 18.16
C SER A 180 2.96 23.50 16.70
N LEU A 181 3.59 22.46 16.15
CA LEU A 181 3.45 22.05 14.76
C LEU A 181 2.57 20.81 14.62
N PRO A 182 1.80 20.68 13.53
CA PRO A 182 1.12 19.43 13.22
C PRO A 182 2.13 18.28 13.13
N ARG A 183 1.74 17.10 13.61
CA ARG A 183 2.57 15.88 13.59
C ARG A 183 1.90 14.78 12.79
N LEU A 184 2.72 13.92 12.20
CA LEU A 184 2.29 12.77 11.43
C LEU A 184 2.71 11.50 12.15
N GLU A 185 1.80 10.53 12.24
CA GLU A 185 2.13 9.19 12.73
C GLU A 185 1.89 8.16 11.61
N PRO A 186 2.84 7.25 11.36
CA PRO A 186 2.62 6.19 10.39
C PRO A 186 1.55 5.21 10.91
N PHE A 187 0.82 4.61 9.97
CA PHE A 187 -0.01 3.46 10.28
C PHE A 187 0.85 2.20 10.50
N ALA A 188 0.39 1.31 11.37
CA ALA A 188 1.03 0.01 11.56
C ALA A 188 0.89 -0.85 10.29
N ALA A 189 1.76 -1.85 10.15
CA ALA A 189 1.69 -2.80 9.05
C ALA A 189 0.30 -3.48 9.02
N GLY A 190 -0.34 -3.50 7.85
CA GLY A 190 -1.68 -4.08 7.66
C GLY A 190 -2.86 -3.13 7.90
N GLN A 191 -2.66 -1.99 8.59
CA GLN A 191 -3.73 -1.02 8.83
C GLN A 191 -4.15 -0.24 7.57
N VAL A 192 -3.27 -0.14 6.56
CA VAL A 192 -3.59 0.46 5.26
C VAL A 192 -3.43 -0.61 4.18
N TYR A 193 -4.53 -0.94 3.52
CA TYR A 193 -4.55 -1.85 2.38
C TYR A 193 -4.47 -1.07 1.08
N SER A 194 -3.56 -1.44 0.18
CA SER A 194 -3.48 -0.86 -1.16
C SER A 194 -4.06 -1.83 -2.18
N ALA A 195 -5.30 -1.59 -2.60
CA ALA A 195 -6.04 -2.44 -3.54
C ALA A 195 -5.47 -2.41 -4.96
N SER A 196 -4.71 -1.35 -5.28
CA SER A 196 -4.07 -1.15 -6.58
C SER A 196 -2.58 -1.53 -6.58
N ARG A 197 -2.08 -2.11 -5.48
CA ARG A 197 -0.68 -2.53 -5.38
C ARG A 197 -0.36 -3.58 -6.45
N GLY A 198 0.69 -3.34 -7.21
CA GLY A 198 1.13 -4.23 -8.30
C GLY A 198 0.37 -4.02 -9.61
N GLN A 199 -0.60 -3.11 -9.68
CA GLN A 199 -1.24 -2.76 -10.94
C GLN A 199 -0.31 -1.88 -11.80
N GLN A 200 -0.44 -2.04 -13.11
CA GLN A 200 0.28 -1.26 -14.11
C GLN A 200 -0.69 -0.64 -15.12
N VAL A 201 -0.28 0.45 -15.72
CA VAL A 201 -1.01 1.15 -16.79
C VAL A 201 -0.20 1.04 -18.06
N HIS A 202 -0.85 0.65 -19.14
CA HIS A 202 -0.24 0.68 -20.46
C HIS A 202 -0.25 2.12 -20.98
N VAL A 203 0.95 2.67 -21.16
CA VAL A 203 1.18 4.01 -21.70
C VAL A 203 1.76 3.89 -23.10
N LEU A 204 1.09 4.50 -24.07
CA LEU A 204 1.60 4.56 -25.44
C LEU A 204 2.81 5.49 -25.51
N ALA A 205 3.81 5.12 -26.30
CA ALA A 205 4.93 6.00 -26.60
C ALA A 205 4.43 7.31 -27.24
N THR A 206 5.18 8.40 -27.09
CA THR A 206 4.88 9.64 -27.80
C THR A 206 4.84 9.36 -29.30
N SER A 207 3.76 9.74 -29.99
CA SER A 207 3.74 9.70 -31.45
C SER A 207 4.76 10.73 -31.93
N ALA A 208 5.84 10.28 -32.56
CA ALA A 208 6.75 11.19 -33.23
C ALA A 208 5.96 12.04 -34.24
N PRO A 209 6.03 13.37 -34.20
CA PRO A 209 5.50 14.18 -35.29
C PRO A 209 6.41 13.93 -36.50
N GLY A 210 5.91 13.19 -37.51
CA GLY A 210 6.55 13.14 -38.83
C GLY A 210 6.88 11.79 -39.45
N LEU A 211 6.26 10.67 -39.06
CA LEU A 211 6.43 9.39 -39.77
C LEU A 211 5.12 8.67 -40.10
N ALA A 212 4.08 9.44 -40.44
CA ALA A 212 2.93 8.90 -41.16
C ALA A 212 2.99 9.41 -42.60
N ASP A 213 2.98 8.46 -43.53
CA ASP A 213 2.78 8.60 -44.97
C ASP A 213 4.02 8.79 -45.89
N ARG A 214 4.83 7.73 -46.01
CA ARG A 214 5.69 7.48 -47.19
C ARG A 214 5.69 6.01 -47.63
N SER A 215 4.55 5.33 -47.56
CA SER A 215 4.43 3.98 -48.12
C SER A 215 3.08 3.73 -48.78
N ALA A 216 2.83 4.42 -49.89
CA ALA A 216 1.87 3.99 -50.90
C ALA A 216 2.21 4.63 -52.25
N ASP A 217 3.42 4.40 -52.76
CA ASP A 217 3.72 4.66 -54.17
C ASP A 217 4.77 3.67 -54.70
N VAL A 218 4.37 2.40 -54.78
CA VAL A 218 4.99 1.44 -55.70
C VAL A 218 3.88 0.49 -56.18
N SER A 219 3.33 0.78 -57.36
CA SER A 219 2.82 -0.24 -58.28
C SER A 219 2.91 0.30 -59.71
N LEU A 220 3.94 -0.17 -60.40
CA LEU A 220 4.07 -0.20 -61.84
C LEU A 220 3.11 -1.25 -62.40
N SER A 221 2.18 -0.84 -63.26
CA SER A 221 1.82 -1.49 -64.54
C SER A 221 0.67 -0.74 -65.18
#